data_AF-A0ABD2X887-F1
#
_entry.id   AF-A0ABD2X887-F1
#
_cell.length_a   1.000
_cell.length_b   1.000
_cell.length_c   1.000
_cell.angle_alpha   90.00
_cell.angle_beta   90.00
_cell.angle_gamma   90.00
#
_symmetry.space_group_name_H-M   'P 1'
#
loop_
_entity.id
_entity.type
_entity.pdbx_description
1 polymer ?
#
loop_
_entity_poly.entity_id
_entity_poly.type
_entity_poly.pdbx_seq_one_letter_code
_entity_poly.pdbx_strand_id
1 'polypeptide(L)'
;MNNYRLPNSSKMKGVIDVLAMQREKRLSVQKSVTLDYTKASDSFTVARYIFECGLKLEAHPLTLSTAAILYHRFMREATPQGYDPYLIASTCLYLAGKIKDNNLKIRDVMNVAYSTLHRGAPPLELGEQYWGMRDAIVQAELLIMRTLKFQVMPDHPHKYMLHFLRSLQAWFGEEEWAKYPVAKTSMALLQDFHHVPAVLDYPPKLVAIACINLALQIYGVVVPLMDECDQHPWFNVFCKELTRDKLWEIMEKIMGAYDEEPETKDH
;
A
#
# COMPACT_ATOMS: atom_id res chain seq x y z
N MET A 1 64.99 5.96 29.45
CA MET A 1 63.97 5.08 30.04
C MET A 1 62.69 5.87 30.23
N ASN A 2 61.67 5.63 29.41
CA ASN A 2 60.27 5.80 29.80
C ASN A 2 59.38 5.07 28.78
N ASN A 3 58.99 3.86 29.17
CA ASN A 3 58.04 3.02 28.47
C ASN A 3 56.62 3.53 28.76
N TYR A 4 55.96 4.12 27.76
CA TYR A 4 54.50 4.27 27.81
C TYR A 4 53.86 3.03 27.17
N ARG A 5 53.52 2.05 28.02
CA ARG A 5 52.61 0.95 27.67
C ARG A 5 51.22 1.53 27.42
N LEU A 6 50.68 1.29 26.23
CA LEU A 6 49.25 1.47 25.95
C LEU A 6 48.45 0.50 26.84
N PRO A 7 47.44 0.95 27.60
CA PRO A 7 46.60 0.05 28.38
C PRO A 7 45.68 -0.77 27.48
N ASN A 8 45.60 -2.08 27.78
CA ASN A 8 44.69 -3.06 27.20
C ASN A 8 43.26 -2.50 27.05
N SER A 9 42.81 -2.31 25.80
CA SER A 9 41.40 -2.08 25.49
C SER A 9 40.63 -3.40 25.55
N SER A 10 40.40 -3.88 26.77
CA SER A 10 39.48 -5.00 27.07
C SER A 10 38.22 -4.52 27.79
N LYS A 11 37.78 -3.29 27.53
CA LYS A 11 36.58 -2.70 28.14
C LYS A 11 35.63 -2.09 27.10
N MET A 12 35.14 -2.89 26.16
CA MET A 12 33.97 -2.51 25.32
C MET A 12 33.08 -3.71 24.96
N LYS A 13 32.99 -4.73 25.84
CA LYS A 13 32.11 -5.90 25.61
C LYS A 13 30.64 -5.71 26.03
N GLY A 14 30.16 -4.47 26.13
CA GLY A 14 28.79 -4.20 26.62
C GLY A 14 28.16 -2.90 26.12
N VAL A 15 28.74 -2.25 25.11
CA VAL A 15 28.07 -1.11 24.46
C VAL A 15 27.13 -1.70 23.41
N ILE A 16 25.82 -1.57 23.64
CA ILE A 16 24.82 -1.85 22.62
C ILE A 16 25.08 -0.85 21.50
N ASP A 17 25.59 -1.33 20.36
CA ASP A 17 25.74 -0.50 19.17
C ASP A 17 24.34 -0.21 18.64
N VAL A 18 23.78 0.93 19.06
CA VAL A 18 22.44 1.39 18.70
C VAL A 18 22.31 1.50 17.17
N LEU A 19 23.40 1.79 16.45
CA LEU A 19 23.41 1.84 14.99
C LEU A 19 23.33 0.44 14.39
N ALA A 20 24.06 -0.53 14.94
CA ALA A 20 23.95 -1.94 14.52
C ALA A 20 22.56 -2.50 14.84
N MET A 21 22.00 -2.19 16.01
CA MET A 21 20.67 -2.63 16.42
C MET A 21 19.56 -1.97 15.59
N GLN A 22 19.70 -0.69 15.20
CA GLN A 22 18.81 -0.03 14.24
C GLN A 22 18.94 -0.62 12.83
N ARG A 23 20.15 -1.02 12.44
CA ARG A 23 20.42 -1.68 11.15
C ARG A 23 19.82 -3.09 11.13
N GLU A 24 19.96 -3.85 12.21
CA GLU A 24 19.32 -5.15 12.42
C GLU A 24 17.80 -5.05 12.52
N LYS A 25 17.27 -4.00 13.15
CA LYS A 25 15.83 -3.72 13.17
C LYS A 25 15.30 -3.32 11.79
N ARG A 26 16.07 -2.56 11.00
CA ARG A 26 15.76 -2.34 9.57
C ARG A 26 15.80 -3.65 8.80
N LEU A 27 16.83 -4.48 8.99
CA LEU A 27 16.98 -5.78 8.33
C LEU A 27 15.90 -6.78 8.75
N SER A 28 15.42 -6.74 10.00
CA SER A 28 14.35 -7.61 10.51
C SER A 28 12.96 -7.13 10.10
N VAL A 29 12.75 -5.81 9.99
CA VAL A 29 11.57 -5.24 9.33
C VAL A 29 11.58 -5.56 7.83
N GLN A 30 12.76 -5.64 7.21
CA GLN A 30 12.97 -6.02 5.81
C GLN A 30 12.92 -7.55 5.58
N LYS A 31 12.98 -8.34 6.66
CA LYS A 31 12.54 -9.76 6.70
C LYS A 31 11.01 -9.89 6.76
N SER A 32 10.26 -8.85 6.38
CA SER A 32 8.90 -9.07 5.89
C SER A 32 8.97 -10.07 4.75
N VAL A 33 8.30 -11.21 4.89
CA VAL A 33 8.25 -12.33 3.95
C VAL A 33 8.41 -11.85 2.50
N THR A 34 9.61 -12.02 1.95
CA THR A 34 9.94 -11.50 0.63
C THR A 34 9.36 -12.46 -0.40
N LEU A 35 8.25 -12.08 -1.02
CA LEU A 35 7.67 -12.87 -2.09
C LEU A 35 8.63 -12.93 -3.28
N ASP A 36 8.67 -14.10 -3.91
CA ASP A 36 9.35 -14.31 -5.18
C ASP A 36 8.38 -13.98 -6.32
N TYR A 37 8.44 -12.73 -6.78
CA TYR A 37 7.60 -12.22 -7.84
C TYR A 37 7.83 -12.89 -9.21
N THR A 38 8.87 -13.71 -9.37
CA THR A 38 9.08 -14.45 -10.63
C THR A 38 8.13 -15.64 -10.79
N LYS A 39 7.43 -16.05 -9.72
CA LYS A 39 6.63 -17.28 -9.68
C LYS A 39 5.13 -17.10 -9.92
N ALA A 40 4.59 -15.91 -9.72
CA ALA A 40 3.16 -15.64 -9.85
C ALA A 40 2.94 -14.21 -10.35
N SER A 41 2.01 -14.02 -11.27
CA SER A 41 1.71 -12.74 -11.90
C SER A 41 0.24 -12.32 -11.73
N ASP A 42 -0.42 -12.88 -10.72
CA ASP A 42 -1.78 -12.50 -10.35
C ASP A 42 -1.85 -11.04 -9.85
N SER A 43 -3.05 -10.47 -9.87
CA SER A 43 -3.25 -9.05 -9.54
C SER A 43 -2.82 -8.71 -8.12
N PHE A 44 -3.01 -9.62 -7.14
CA PHE A 44 -2.60 -9.41 -5.76
C PHE A 44 -1.08 -9.36 -5.64
N THR A 45 -0.38 -10.34 -6.23
CA THR A 45 1.09 -10.41 -6.21
C THR A 45 1.73 -9.19 -6.87
N VAL A 46 1.18 -8.73 -8.00
CA VAL A 46 1.71 -7.54 -8.70
C VAL A 46 1.40 -6.26 -7.93
N ALA A 47 0.23 -6.15 -7.30
CA ALA A 47 -0.03 -5.02 -6.41
C ALA A 47 0.91 -5.04 -5.20
N ARG A 48 1.14 -6.19 -4.55
CA ARG A 48 2.12 -6.31 -3.45
C ARG A 48 3.53 -5.86 -3.88
N TYR A 49 3.93 -6.19 -5.11
CA TYR A 49 5.16 -5.68 -5.71
C TYR A 49 5.20 -4.15 -5.78
N ILE A 50 4.11 -3.49 -6.22
CA ILE A 50 4.01 -2.02 -6.26
C ILE A 50 4.24 -1.43 -4.86
N PHE A 51 3.61 -2.01 -3.83
CA PHE A 51 3.73 -1.53 -2.46
C PHE A 51 5.13 -1.76 -1.91
N GLU A 52 5.74 -2.92 -2.16
CA GLU A 52 7.11 -3.18 -1.72
C GLU A 52 8.12 -2.23 -2.38
N CYS A 53 8.04 -2.04 -3.70
CA CYS A 53 8.90 -1.10 -4.41
C CYS A 53 8.68 0.32 -3.91
N GLY A 54 7.43 0.73 -3.73
CA GLY A 54 7.11 2.06 -3.24
C GLY A 54 7.56 2.32 -1.81
N LEU A 55 7.49 1.33 -0.92
CA LEU A 55 8.06 1.41 0.44
C LEU A 55 9.59 1.56 0.41
N LYS A 56 10.29 0.81 -0.46
CA LYS A 56 11.75 0.95 -0.66
C LYS A 56 12.14 2.31 -1.22
N LEU A 57 11.25 2.95 -1.99
CA LEU A 57 11.41 4.30 -2.51
C LEU A 57 10.93 5.40 -1.54
N GLU A 58 10.48 5.02 -0.33
CA GLU A 58 9.93 5.93 0.67
C GLU A 58 8.73 6.76 0.15
N ALA A 59 7.95 6.17 -0.77
CA ALA A 59 6.81 6.84 -1.37
C ALA A 59 5.63 6.97 -0.39
N HIS A 60 4.87 8.07 -0.51
CA HIS A 60 3.68 8.29 0.30
C HIS A 60 2.61 7.21 0.07
N PRO A 61 1.85 6.78 1.10
CA PRO A 61 0.80 5.76 0.95
C PRO A 61 -0.24 6.09 -0.13
N LEU A 62 -0.58 7.37 -0.29
CA LEU A 62 -1.50 7.81 -1.33
C LEU A 62 -0.92 7.63 -2.74
N THR A 63 0.40 7.78 -2.91
CA THR A 63 1.10 7.47 -4.17
C THR A 63 0.99 5.98 -4.49
N LEU A 64 1.18 5.10 -3.49
CA LEU A 64 1.06 3.64 -3.66
C LEU A 64 -0.36 3.25 -4.08
N SER A 65 -1.36 3.80 -3.39
CA SER A 65 -2.77 3.60 -3.70
C SER A 65 -3.12 4.06 -5.12
N THR A 66 -2.53 5.17 -5.56
CA THR A 66 -2.69 5.68 -6.94
C THR A 66 -2.07 4.71 -7.95
N ALA A 67 -0.84 4.25 -7.70
CA ALA A 67 -0.16 3.29 -8.57
C ALA A 67 -0.97 2.00 -8.73
N ALA A 68 -1.50 1.46 -7.63
CA ALA A 68 -2.33 0.26 -7.63
C ALA A 68 -3.64 0.46 -8.42
N ILE A 69 -4.34 1.57 -8.22
CA ILE A 69 -5.56 1.90 -8.97
C ILE A 69 -5.26 2.03 -10.47
N LEU A 70 -4.16 2.70 -10.84
CA LEU A 70 -3.76 2.84 -12.24
C LEU A 70 -3.46 1.48 -12.87
N TYR A 71 -2.76 0.60 -12.14
CA TYR A 71 -2.46 -0.76 -12.57
C TYR A 71 -3.74 -1.58 -12.80
N HIS A 72 -4.63 -1.63 -11.80
CA HIS A 72 -5.89 -2.37 -11.89
C HIS A 72 -6.79 -1.84 -13.02
N ARG A 73 -6.88 -0.52 -13.20
CA ARG A 73 -7.65 0.08 -14.30
C ARG A 73 -7.03 -0.25 -15.66
N PHE A 74 -5.71 -0.24 -15.75
CA PHE A 74 -5.01 -0.60 -16.97
C PHE A 74 -5.27 -2.07 -17.31
N MET A 75 -5.16 -2.99 -16.35
CA MET A 75 -5.45 -4.42 -16.56
C MET A 75 -6.89 -4.70 -16.99
N ARG A 76 -7.87 -3.88 -16.57
CA ARG A 76 -9.29 -4.01 -17.02
C ARG A 76 -9.53 -3.51 -18.44
N GLU A 77 -8.88 -2.44 -18.86
CA GLU A 77 -9.09 -1.80 -20.18
C GLU A 77 -8.15 -2.35 -21.25
N ALA A 78 -6.96 -2.81 -20.84
CA ALA A 78 -5.96 -3.35 -21.73
C ALA A 78 -6.49 -4.62 -22.41
N THR A 79 -6.43 -4.63 -23.74
CA THR A 79 -6.62 -5.87 -24.50
C THR A 79 -5.59 -6.92 -24.05
N PRO A 80 -5.88 -8.23 -24.14
CA PRO A 80 -4.94 -9.30 -23.82
C PRO A 80 -3.78 -9.32 -24.82
N GLN A 81 -2.86 -8.38 -24.63
CA GLN A 81 -1.54 -8.32 -25.19
C GLN A 81 -0.64 -8.78 -24.04
N GLY A 82 0.31 -9.66 -24.30
CA GLY A 82 1.19 -10.24 -23.27
C GLY A 82 2.16 -9.23 -22.65
N TYR A 83 1.63 -8.17 -22.05
CA TYR A 83 2.39 -7.16 -21.33
C TYR A 83 3.06 -7.79 -20.12
N ASP A 84 4.30 -7.37 -19.84
CA ASP A 84 4.95 -7.70 -18.58
C ASP A 84 4.26 -6.93 -17.44
N PRO A 85 3.57 -7.61 -16.51
CA PRO A 85 2.83 -6.95 -15.44
C PRO A 85 3.73 -6.14 -14.51
N TYR A 86 4.99 -6.55 -14.32
CA TYR A 86 5.93 -5.84 -13.45
C TYR A 86 6.49 -4.58 -14.09
N LEU A 87 6.66 -4.58 -15.42
CA LEU A 87 6.98 -3.36 -16.16
C LEU A 87 5.84 -2.35 -16.06
N ILE A 88 4.59 -2.80 -16.28
CA ILE A 88 3.41 -1.94 -16.15
C ILE A 88 3.29 -1.41 -14.71
N ALA A 89 3.42 -2.28 -13.71
CA ALA A 89 3.38 -1.91 -12.30
C ALA A 89 4.45 -0.87 -11.91
N SER A 90 5.69 -1.08 -12.33
CA SER A 90 6.80 -0.12 -12.09
C SER A 90 6.53 1.23 -12.76
N THR A 91 5.93 1.20 -13.94
CA THR A 91 5.55 2.40 -14.68
C THR A 91 4.37 3.12 -14.03
N CYS A 92 3.36 2.40 -13.53
CA CYS A 92 2.26 2.96 -12.74
C CYS A 92 2.79 3.65 -11.47
N LEU A 93 3.81 3.08 -10.80
CA LEU A 93 4.45 3.70 -9.64
C LEU A 93 5.19 4.99 -10.01
N TYR A 94 5.97 4.97 -11.10
CA TYR A 94 6.63 6.17 -11.62
C TYR A 94 5.63 7.28 -11.98
N LEU A 95 4.56 6.93 -12.72
CA LEU A 95 3.51 7.86 -13.13
C LEU A 95 2.74 8.41 -11.91
N ALA A 96 2.42 7.57 -10.93
CA ALA A 96 1.76 7.99 -9.69
C ALA A 96 2.61 8.98 -8.88
N GLY A 97 3.95 8.79 -8.87
CA GLY A 97 4.89 9.74 -8.29
C GLY A 97 4.71 11.14 -8.88
N LYS A 98 4.68 11.23 -10.21
CA LYS A 98 4.45 12.50 -10.92
C LYS A 98 3.08 13.11 -10.64
N ILE A 99 2.02 12.30 -10.57
CA ILE A 99 0.64 12.77 -10.34
C ILE A 99 0.45 13.30 -8.91
N LYS A 100 1.14 12.72 -7.92
CA LYS A 100 1.03 13.11 -6.51
C LYS A 100 2.17 14.02 -6.03
N ASP A 101 2.91 14.63 -6.96
CA ASP A 101 4.08 15.48 -6.69
C ASP A 101 5.12 14.83 -5.75
N ASN A 102 5.21 13.50 -5.80
CA ASN A 102 6.20 12.71 -5.10
C ASN A 102 7.33 12.38 -6.09
N ASN A 103 8.47 13.06 -5.95
CA ASN A 103 9.54 13.10 -6.96
C ASN A 103 10.33 11.77 -7.06
N LEU A 104 9.68 10.72 -7.58
CA LEU A 104 10.27 9.42 -7.85
C LEU A 104 11.07 9.47 -9.16
N LYS A 105 12.40 9.46 -9.06
CA LYS A 105 13.27 9.46 -10.25
C LYS A 105 13.20 8.11 -10.94
N ILE A 106 13.11 8.12 -12.28
CA ILE A 106 13.06 6.90 -13.10
C ILE A 106 14.20 5.92 -12.78
N ARG A 107 15.41 6.43 -12.55
CA ARG A 107 16.58 5.61 -12.18
C ARG A 107 16.35 4.86 -10.87
N ASP A 108 15.79 5.52 -9.87
CA ASP A 108 15.60 4.94 -8.55
C ASP A 108 14.47 3.90 -8.62
N VAL A 109 13.40 4.18 -9.38
CA VAL A 109 12.34 3.21 -9.69
C VAL A 109 12.90 1.97 -10.38
N MET A 110 13.75 2.13 -11.41
CA MET A 110 14.37 1.02 -12.12
C MET A 110 15.26 0.17 -11.21
N ASN A 111 16.12 0.80 -10.40
CA ASN A 111 17.01 0.09 -9.48
C ASN A 111 16.22 -0.71 -8.44
N VAL A 112 15.17 -0.11 -7.88
CA VAL A 112 14.31 -0.78 -6.89
C VAL A 112 13.51 -1.90 -7.53
N ALA A 113 12.93 -1.68 -8.71
CA ALA A 113 12.22 -2.70 -9.48
C ALA A 113 13.12 -3.90 -9.77
N TYR A 114 14.31 -3.65 -10.34
CA TYR A 114 15.29 -4.68 -10.65
C TYR A 114 15.72 -5.46 -9.40
N SER A 115 16.07 -4.77 -8.31
CA SER A 115 16.49 -5.41 -7.05
C SER A 115 15.36 -6.20 -6.37
N THR A 116 14.10 -5.79 -6.57
CA THR A 116 12.93 -6.47 -6.01
C THR A 116 12.60 -7.74 -6.78
N LEU A 117 12.77 -7.74 -8.11
CA LEU A 117 12.57 -8.91 -8.97
C LEU A 117 13.76 -9.88 -8.92
N HIS A 118 14.99 -9.38 -8.78
CA HIS A 118 16.23 -10.17 -8.81
C HIS A 118 16.92 -10.12 -7.45
N ARG A 119 16.25 -10.66 -6.42
CA ARG A 119 16.79 -10.65 -5.06
C ARG A 119 18.11 -11.43 -4.99
N GLY A 120 19.15 -10.79 -4.46
CA GLY A 120 20.49 -11.37 -4.36
C GLY A 120 21.36 -11.23 -5.61
N ALA A 121 20.83 -10.69 -6.70
CA ALA A 121 21.62 -10.32 -7.88
C ALA A 121 22.44 -9.04 -7.62
N PRO A 122 23.56 -8.84 -8.35
CA PRO A 122 24.28 -7.56 -8.32
C PRO A 122 23.38 -6.40 -8.78
N PRO A 123 23.67 -5.15 -8.37
CA PRO A 123 22.93 -3.98 -8.84
C PRO A 123 22.87 -3.89 -10.37
N LEU A 124 21.82 -3.26 -10.88
CA LEU A 124 21.63 -3.04 -12.31
C LEU A 124 22.81 -2.26 -12.90
N GLU A 125 23.55 -2.90 -13.80
CA GLU A 125 24.72 -2.30 -14.44
C GLU A 125 24.31 -1.25 -15.48
N LEU A 126 25.11 -0.20 -15.62
CA LEU A 126 24.93 0.84 -16.63
C LEU A 126 25.31 0.31 -18.02
N GLY A 127 24.42 -0.46 -18.62
CA GLY A 127 24.59 -1.07 -19.94
C GLY A 127 23.30 -1.11 -20.74
N GLU A 128 23.26 -1.99 -21.74
CA GLU A 128 22.10 -2.14 -22.65
C GLU A 128 20.80 -2.44 -21.88
N GLN A 129 20.86 -3.31 -20.87
CA GLN A 129 19.70 -3.65 -20.04
C GLN A 129 19.12 -2.44 -19.30
N TYR A 130 19.98 -1.57 -18.75
CA TYR A 130 19.54 -0.34 -18.08
C TYR A 130 18.82 0.59 -19.06
N TRP A 131 19.42 0.85 -20.23
CA TRP A 131 18.81 1.74 -21.22
C TRP A 131 17.52 1.15 -21.81
N GLY A 132 17.50 -0.15 -22.08
CA GLY A 132 16.30 -0.85 -22.53
C GLY A 132 15.15 -0.77 -21.54
N MET A 133 15.42 -0.98 -20.24
CA MET A 133 14.40 -0.85 -19.19
C MET A 133 13.91 0.60 -19.06
N ARG A 134 14.80 1.59 -19.15
CA ARG A 134 14.43 3.01 -19.14
C ARG A 134 13.47 3.33 -20.28
N ASP A 135 13.82 2.93 -21.50
CA ASP A 135 13.02 3.20 -22.69
C ASP A 135 11.67 2.46 -22.61
N ALA A 136 11.67 1.23 -22.09
CA ALA A 136 10.44 0.47 -21.86
C ALA A 136 9.50 1.18 -20.86
N ILE A 137 10.00 1.74 -19.75
CA ILE A 137 9.18 2.53 -18.82
C ILE A 137 8.61 3.78 -19.49
N VAL A 138 9.42 4.51 -20.27
CA VAL A 138 8.97 5.72 -20.98
C VAL A 138 7.87 5.38 -22.01
N GLN A 139 8.03 4.29 -22.75
CA GLN A 139 7.01 3.83 -23.71
C GLN A 139 5.75 3.33 -23.00
N ALA A 140 5.91 2.53 -21.94
CA ALA A 140 4.81 2.02 -21.14
C ALA A 140 4.02 3.16 -20.48
N GLU A 141 4.67 4.26 -20.10
CA GLU A 141 3.99 5.41 -19.52
C GLU A 141 2.99 6.00 -20.52
N LEU A 142 3.43 6.23 -21.76
CA LEU A 142 2.56 6.74 -22.81
C LEU A 142 1.44 5.76 -23.15
N LEU A 143 1.73 4.46 -23.14
CA LEU A 143 0.74 3.40 -23.31
C LEU A 143 -0.33 3.43 -22.23
N ILE A 144 0.06 3.49 -20.95
CA ILE A 144 -0.86 3.54 -19.80
C ILE A 144 -1.73 4.79 -19.89
N MET A 145 -1.14 5.97 -20.15
CA MET A 145 -1.90 7.21 -20.29
C MET A 145 -2.94 7.13 -21.41
N ARG A 146 -2.58 6.59 -22.57
CA ARG A 146 -3.51 6.44 -23.71
C ARG A 146 -4.62 5.43 -23.42
N THR A 147 -4.26 4.28 -22.85
CA THR A 147 -5.21 3.22 -22.48
C THR A 147 -6.23 3.74 -21.48
N LEU A 148 -5.77 4.50 -20.48
CA LEU A 148 -6.63 5.14 -19.48
C LEU A 148 -7.27 6.45 -19.96
N LYS A 149 -7.18 6.78 -21.25
CA LYS A 149 -7.78 7.99 -21.86
C LYS A 149 -7.38 9.27 -21.10
N PHE A 150 -6.15 9.31 -20.61
CA PHE A 150 -5.56 10.37 -19.78
C PHE A 150 -6.31 10.65 -18.46
N GLN A 151 -7.21 9.75 -18.03
CA GLN A 151 -7.92 9.84 -16.75
C GLN A 151 -7.10 9.23 -15.61
N VAL A 152 -5.93 9.80 -15.34
CA VAL A 152 -4.93 9.24 -14.40
C VAL A 152 -5.03 9.80 -12.97
N MET A 153 -6.01 10.65 -12.69
CA MET A 153 -6.25 11.20 -11.35
C MET A 153 -7.48 10.52 -10.70
N PRO A 154 -7.31 9.34 -10.07
CA PRO A 154 -8.43 8.67 -9.43
C PRO A 154 -8.89 9.43 -8.18
N ASP A 155 -10.19 9.34 -7.89
CA ASP A 155 -10.75 9.72 -6.61
C ASP A 155 -10.46 8.61 -5.57
N HIS A 156 -10.02 8.99 -4.38
CA HIS A 156 -9.51 8.04 -3.39
C HIS A 156 -10.41 7.92 -2.17
N PRO A 157 -10.60 6.69 -1.63
CA PRO A 157 -11.37 6.49 -0.41
C PRO A 157 -10.79 7.25 0.80
N HIS A 158 -9.47 7.45 0.83
CA HIS A 158 -8.72 8.19 1.84
C HIS A 158 -9.32 9.56 2.20
N LYS A 159 -9.74 10.33 1.19
CA LYS A 159 -10.33 11.65 1.39
C LYS A 159 -11.62 11.56 2.20
N TYR A 160 -12.52 10.67 1.80
CA TYR A 160 -13.80 10.46 2.47
C TYR A 160 -13.62 9.89 3.87
N MET A 161 -12.73 8.92 4.02
CA MET A 161 -12.44 8.29 5.31
C MET A 161 -11.98 9.31 6.35
N LEU A 162 -11.09 10.24 5.98
CA LEU A 162 -10.64 11.28 6.90
C LEU A 162 -11.81 12.14 7.41
N HIS A 163 -12.71 12.54 6.51
CA HIS A 163 -13.89 13.32 6.88
C HIS A 163 -14.83 12.52 7.80
N PHE A 164 -15.09 11.25 7.48
CA PHE A 164 -15.98 10.40 8.28
C PHE A 164 -15.41 10.09 9.66
N LEU A 165 -14.11 9.75 9.75
CA LEU A 165 -13.43 9.51 11.03
C LEU A 165 -13.44 10.76 11.91
N ARG A 166 -13.28 11.95 11.32
CA ARG A 166 -13.35 13.22 12.08
C ARG A 166 -14.75 13.48 12.62
N SER A 167 -15.79 13.20 11.85
CA SER A 167 -17.18 13.29 12.32
C SER A 167 -17.48 12.28 13.41
N LEU A 168 -17.03 11.03 13.27
CA LEU A 168 -17.19 10.00 14.30
C LEU A 168 -16.45 10.39 15.59
N GLN A 169 -15.21 10.87 15.51
CA GLN A 169 -14.47 11.37 16.67
C GLN A 169 -15.27 12.45 17.43
N ALA A 170 -15.96 13.34 16.71
CA ALA A 170 -16.81 14.36 17.34
C ALA A 170 -18.07 13.78 18.01
N TRP A 171 -18.62 12.67 17.50
CA TRP A 171 -19.80 12.01 18.09
C TRP A 171 -19.46 11.19 19.35
N PHE A 172 -18.29 10.53 19.37
CA PHE A 172 -17.82 9.76 20.52
C PHE A 172 -17.19 10.64 21.62
N GLY A 173 -16.61 11.79 21.24
CA GLY A 173 -15.74 12.56 22.11
C GLY A 173 -14.30 12.05 22.09
N GLU A 174 -13.34 12.92 22.42
CA GLU A 174 -11.91 12.62 22.25
C GLU A 174 -11.43 11.46 23.13
N GLU A 175 -11.90 11.39 24.38
CA GLU A 175 -11.48 10.36 25.35
C GLU A 175 -11.98 8.96 24.97
N GLU A 176 -13.26 8.81 24.62
CA GLU A 176 -13.82 7.52 24.18
C GLU A 176 -13.22 7.06 22.85
N TRP A 177 -13.07 7.98 21.89
CA TRP A 177 -12.49 7.66 20.58
C TRP A 177 -11.04 7.19 20.68
N ALA A 178 -10.25 7.76 21.61
CA ALA A 178 -8.85 7.39 21.79
C ALA A 178 -8.64 5.97 22.36
N LYS A 179 -9.67 5.35 22.95
CA LYS A 179 -9.57 3.99 23.49
C LYS A 179 -9.38 2.93 22.41
N TYR A 180 -9.88 3.18 21.20
CA TYR A 180 -9.88 2.21 20.11
C TYR A 180 -9.12 2.77 18.91
N PRO A 181 -8.18 2.03 18.32
CA PRO A 181 -7.43 2.50 17.16
C PRO A 181 -8.22 2.36 15.85
N VAL A 182 -9.52 2.71 15.85
CA VAL A 182 -10.44 2.58 14.71
C VAL A 182 -9.88 3.24 13.46
N ALA A 183 -9.38 4.47 13.57
CA ALA A 183 -8.80 5.20 12.45
C ALA A 183 -7.60 4.48 11.82
N LYS A 184 -6.71 3.93 12.65
CA LYS A 184 -5.50 3.22 12.20
C LYS A 184 -5.88 1.91 11.51
N THR A 185 -6.81 1.15 12.10
CA THR A 185 -7.31 -0.11 11.53
C THR A 185 -8.08 0.13 10.24
N SER A 186 -8.93 1.16 10.17
CA SER A 186 -9.65 1.52 8.94
C SER A 186 -8.70 1.85 7.80
N MET A 187 -7.62 2.58 8.08
CA MET A 187 -6.60 2.91 7.08
C MET A 187 -5.81 1.67 6.65
N ALA A 188 -5.48 0.76 7.58
CA ALA A 188 -4.81 -0.50 7.26
C ALA A 188 -5.68 -1.39 6.35
N LEU A 189 -6.95 -1.61 6.72
CA LEU A 189 -7.92 -2.35 5.89
C LEU A 189 -8.04 -1.76 4.48
N LEU A 190 -8.07 -0.42 4.38
CA LEU A 190 -8.11 0.23 3.07
C LEU A 190 -6.82 0.01 2.28
N GLN A 191 -5.65 0.13 2.92
CA GLN A 191 -4.36 -0.09 2.29
C GLN A 191 -4.28 -1.52 1.73
N ASP A 192 -4.76 -2.50 2.50
CA ASP A 192 -4.77 -3.91 2.12
C ASP A 192 -5.73 -4.13 0.94
N PHE A 193 -6.91 -3.51 0.94
CA PHE A 193 -7.89 -3.62 -0.14
C PHE A 193 -7.38 -3.10 -1.51
N HIS A 194 -6.39 -2.20 -1.54
CA HIS A 194 -5.78 -1.77 -2.81
C HIS A 194 -4.94 -2.87 -3.49
N HIS A 195 -4.62 -3.96 -2.80
CA HIS A 195 -3.93 -5.10 -3.41
C HIS A 195 -4.82 -5.86 -4.39
N VAL A 196 -6.13 -5.82 -4.20
CA VAL A 196 -7.09 -6.53 -5.06
C VAL A 196 -7.80 -5.58 -6.04
N PRO A 197 -8.14 -6.05 -7.25
CA PRO A 197 -8.83 -5.23 -8.25
C PRO A 197 -10.26 -4.85 -7.83
N ALA A 198 -10.83 -5.51 -6.82
CA ALA A 198 -12.17 -5.25 -6.29
C ALA A 198 -12.34 -3.81 -5.75
N VAL A 199 -11.25 -3.10 -5.45
CA VAL A 199 -11.28 -1.68 -5.05
C VAL A 199 -11.91 -0.77 -6.10
N LEU A 200 -11.95 -1.21 -7.37
CA LEU A 200 -12.56 -0.46 -8.48
C LEU A 200 -14.06 -0.71 -8.64
N ASP A 201 -14.63 -1.71 -7.97
CA ASP A 201 -16.04 -2.10 -8.17
C ASP A 201 -17.02 -1.22 -7.40
N TYR A 202 -16.50 -0.43 -6.47
CA TYR A 202 -17.29 0.35 -5.53
C TYR A 202 -16.89 1.83 -5.54
N PRO A 203 -17.85 2.76 -5.38
CA PRO A 203 -17.54 4.17 -5.20
C PRO A 203 -16.60 4.40 -3.99
N PRO A 204 -15.59 5.28 -4.09
CA PRO A 204 -14.62 5.50 -3.02
C PRO A 204 -15.22 5.86 -1.65
N LYS A 205 -16.34 6.61 -1.66
CA LYS A 205 -17.10 6.95 -0.45
C LYS A 205 -17.61 5.71 0.30
N LEU A 206 -18.06 4.68 -0.43
CA LEU A 206 -18.64 3.47 0.17
C LEU A 206 -17.55 2.56 0.71
N VAL A 207 -16.42 2.44 -0.01
CA VAL A 207 -15.24 1.71 0.46
C VAL A 207 -14.73 2.27 1.78
N ALA A 208 -14.68 3.61 1.90
CA ALA A 208 -14.28 4.28 3.14
C ALA A 208 -15.22 3.93 4.31
N ILE A 209 -16.54 3.96 4.09
CA ILE A 209 -17.53 3.57 5.11
C ILE A 209 -17.36 2.10 5.49
N ALA A 210 -17.16 1.21 4.52
CA ALA A 210 -16.98 -0.22 4.77
C ALA A 210 -15.74 -0.52 5.62
N CYS A 211 -14.60 0.11 5.32
CA CYS A 211 -13.38 -0.04 6.12
C CYS A 211 -13.59 0.44 7.56
N ILE A 212 -14.28 1.57 7.74
CA ILE A 212 -14.60 2.10 9.08
C ILE A 212 -15.55 1.17 9.83
N ASN A 213 -16.62 0.72 9.16
CA ASN A 213 -17.61 -0.15 9.78
C ASN A 213 -17.00 -1.49 10.20
N LEU A 214 -16.14 -2.07 9.35
CA LEU A 214 -15.41 -3.28 9.66
C LEU A 214 -14.47 -3.06 10.86
N ALA A 215 -13.74 -1.93 10.92
CA ALA A 215 -12.92 -1.60 12.08
C ALA A 215 -13.73 -1.44 13.37
N LEU A 216 -14.90 -0.79 13.32
CA LEU A 216 -15.81 -0.67 14.46
C LEU A 216 -16.29 -2.05 14.94
N GLN A 217 -16.66 -2.94 14.01
CA GLN A 217 -17.06 -4.31 14.34
C GLN A 217 -15.93 -5.14 14.96
N ILE A 218 -14.70 -5.02 14.44
CA ILE A 218 -13.51 -5.69 15.00
C ILE A 218 -13.30 -5.32 16.48
N TYR A 219 -13.53 -4.06 16.84
CA TYR A 219 -13.36 -3.59 18.23
C TYR A 219 -14.64 -3.68 19.07
N GLY A 220 -15.77 -4.15 18.51
CA GLY A 220 -17.05 -4.19 19.21
C GLY A 220 -17.59 -2.80 19.59
N VAL A 221 -17.24 -1.77 18.81
CA VAL A 221 -17.62 -0.38 19.10
C VAL A 221 -18.96 -0.07 18.44
N VAL A 222 -19.95 0.31 19.25
CA VAL A 222 -21.25 0.79 18.77
C VAL A 222 -21.21 2.32 18.68
N VAL A 223 -21.71 2.87 17.58
CA VAL A 223 -21.72 4.32 17.36
C VAL A 223 -22.76 4.99 18.27
N PRO A 224 -22.38 5.96 19.12
CA PRO A 224 -23.30 6.69 19.98
C PRO A 224 -24.36 7.45 19.20
N LEU A 225 -25.47 7.79 19.87
CA LEU A 225 -26.56 8.63 19.34
C LEU A 225 -27.38 8.00 18.20
N MET A 226 -27.17 6.71 17.93
CA MET A 226 -28.00 5.92 17.03
C MET A 226 -28.42 4.67 17.77
N ASP A 227 -29.68 4.61 18.14
CA ASP A 227 -30.21 3.47 18.90
C ASP A 227 -30.26 2.26 17.97
N GLU A 228 -30.10 1.04 18.50
CA GLU A 228 -30.21 -0.19 17.68
C GLU A 228 -31.61 -0.34 17.03
N CYS A 229 -32.60 0.38 17.58
CA CYS A 229 -33.96 0.50 17.08
C CYS A 229 -34.13 1.56 15.97
N ASP A 230 -33.13 2.41 15.72
CA ASP A 230 -33.21 3.40 14.66
C ASP A 230 -33.19 2.69 13.30
N GLN A 231 -34.20 2.99 12.48
CA GLN A 231 -34.29 2.54 11.09
C GLN A 231 -33.11 3.03 10.23
N HIS A 232 -32.28 3.96 10.76
CA HIS A 232 -31.26 4.70 10.03
C HIS A 232 -29.88 4.41 10.62
N PRO A 233 -29.04 3.60 9.97
CA PRO A 233 -27.68 3.36 10.44
C PRO A 233 -26.78 4.61 10.31
N TRP A 234 -25.69 4.67 11.10
CA TRP A 234 -24.78 5.82 11.19
C TRP A 234 -24.24 6.33 9.85
N PHE A 235 -24.00 5.41 8.94
CA PHE A 235 -23.46 5.73 7.63
C PHE A 235 -24.47 6.44 6.71
N ASN A 236 -25.78 6.40 7.00
CA ASN A 236 -26.80 7.10 6.22
C ASN A 236 -26.69 8.62 6.33
N VAL A 237 -26.04 9.14 7.38
CA VAL A 237 -25.72 10.57 7.52
C VAL A 237 -24.76 11.00 6.40
N PHE A 238 -23.82 10.14 6.03
CA PHE A 238 -22.83 10.40 4.97
C PHE A 238 -23.34 9.98 3.59
N CYS A 239 -24.08 8.88 3.52
CA CYS A 239 -24.59 8.32 2.27
C CYS A 239 -25.97 7.71 2.45
N LYS A 240 -27.02 8.49 2.18
CA LYS A 240 -28.42 8.08 2.33
C LYS A 240 -28.83 6.88 1.47
N GLU A 241 -28.13 6.67 0.36
CA GLU A 241 -28.40 5.58 -0.59
C GLU A 241 -27.79 4.23 -0.17
N LEU A 242 -26.93 4.21 0.85
CA LEU A 242 -26.24 3.00 1.27
C LEU A 242 -27.17 2.12 2.12
N THR A 243 -27.35 0.86 1.70
CA THR A 243 -28.09 -0.16 2.47
C THR A 243 -27.13 -1.02 3.29
N ARG A 244 -27.65 -1.69 4.34
CA ARG A 244 -26.87 -2.65 5.14
C ARG A 244 -26.35 -3.81 4.29
N ASP A 245 -27.16 -4.32 3.37
CA ASP A 245 -26.76 -5.42 2.47
C ASP A 245 -25.60 -5.02 1.57
N LYS A 246 -25.65 -3.81 1.00
CA LYS A 246 -24.57 -3.32 0.14
C LYS A 246 -23.28 -3.07 0.93
N LEU A 247 -23.41 -2.57 2.17
CA LEU A 247 -22.27 -2.44 3.07
C LEU A 247 -21.63 -3.80 3.39
N TRP A 248 -22.46 -4.80 3.68
CA TRP A 248 -22.01 -6.17 3.95
C TRP A 248 -21.27 -6.76 2.75
N GLU A 249 -21.81 -6.62 1.53
CA GLU A 249 -21.16 -7.05 0.29
C GLU A 249 -19.75 -6.45 0.14
N ILE A 250 -19.59 -5.15 0.41
CA ILE A 250 -18.28 -4.48 0.32
C ILE A 250 -17.33 -4.99 1.40
N MET A 251 -17.81 -5.16 2.64
CA MET A 251 -16.98 -5.70 3.73
C MET A 251 -16.52 -7.12 3.44
N GLU A 252 -17.38 -7.97 2.86
CA GLU A 252 -17.03 -9.31 2.43
C GLU A 252 -15.92 -9.29 1.37
N LYS A 253 -15.98 -8.37 0.40
CA LYS A 253 -14.89 -8.18 -0.57
C LYS A 253 -13.58 -7.70 0.05
N ILE A 254 -13.65 -6.83 1.06
CA ILE A 254 -12.46 -6.39 1.80
C ILE A 254 -11.85 -7.58 2.57
N MET A 255 -12.67 -8.37 3.24
CA MET A 255 -12.20 -9.57 3.96
C MET A 255 -11.64 -10.62 3.01
N GLY A 256 -12.28 -10.84 1.85
CA GLY A 256 -11.79 -11.78 0.84
C GLY A 256 -10.43 -11.41 0.25
N ALA A 257 -9.99 -10.15 0.37
CA ALA A 257 -8.63 -9.76 -0.03
C ALA A 257 -7.54 -10.46 0.80
N TYR A 258 -7.86 -10.88 2.03
CA TYR A 258 -6.93 -11.62 2.89
C TYR A 258 -6.85 -13.10 2.52
N ASP A 259 -7.85 -13.65 1.82
CA ASP A 259 -7.82 -15.03 1.31
C ASP A 259 -6.90 -15.14 0.07
N GLU A 260 -6.68 -14.05 -0.66
CA GLU A 260 -5.75 -13.97 -1.78
C GLU A 260 -4.29 -13.82 -1.36
N GLU A 261 -4.02 -13.53 -0.07
CA GLU A 261 -2.66 -13.41 0.42
C GLU A 261 -1.99 -14.80 0.41
N PRO A 262 -0.90 -14.99 -0.36
CA PRO A 262 -0.23 -16.29 -0.42
C PRO A 262 0.28 -16.68 0.96
N GLU A 263 -0.06 -17.91 1.39
CA GLU A 263 0.41 -18.46 2.66
C GLU A 263 1.91 -18.25 2.79
N THR A 264 2.29 -17.44 3.79
CA THR A 264 3.67 -17.21 4.14
C THR A 264 4.24 -18.53 4.64
N LYS A 265 4.86 -19.31 3.76
CA LYS A 265 5.65 -20.48 4.17
C LYS A 265 6.88 -19.98 4.90
N ASP A 266 6.75 -19.87 6.21
CA ASP A 266 7.88 -19.77 7.12
C ASP A 266 8.72 -21.05 6.94
N HIS A 267 9.86 -20.91 6.26
CA HIS A 267 10.92 -21.92 6.19
C HIS A 267 12.15 -21.42 6.90
#